data_AF-A0A063BMP4-F1
#
_entry.id   AF-A0A063BMP4-F1
#
_cell.length_a   1.000
_cell.length_b   1.000
_cell.length_c   1.000
_cell.angle_alpha   90.00
_cell.angle_beta   90.00
_cell.angle_gamma   90.00
#
_symmetry.space_group_name_H-M   'P 1'
#
loop_
_entity.id
_entity.type
_entity.pdbx_description
1 polymer ?
#
loop_
_entity_poly.entity_id
_entity_poly.type
_entity_poly.pdbx_seq_one_letter_code
_entity_poly.pdbx_strand_id
1 'polypeptide(L)'
;MPNTMTLRQTDLLMKRLDALSTGPTRQHLPDGLRGIEKESLRVTRDGMIAFTPHPRALGSALTHPSLTTDYSESLIELITPAEPDASLTLERLDELHRHVYASLGDEMLWTESMPGLLPADDEIPLAFYGTSNIGRLKTVYRLGLAYRYGRTMQCIAGIHYNYSLHEEVWRRLHAEEGSTASLVDYQSERYLAVIRNFRRTSWLLMYLFGASPALDARFLRGRPNTLDAFDADTLYRPYATSLRMSDLGYSNTTAQAALQADYNTLQGYLDGLSKAVSEPYPPYEAIGTHRDGEWIQINTNVLQIENEFYSTIRPKRVTHSGERPLHALASRGVQYIEVRCLDIDPFEPTGISIETARFLDAYLLTCALDASPALSCDGYTEANANFGTVTMEGRTPGLLLSRDGSPVAMHAWADELFAKIEVVGRRLDEIRGGDAHARAIAMQREKLADPALTPSARVLRTMRERGQSFLAFARAQSDEHAAYFRARPLSEADARAAAALAERSLAEQAELESKEAGSFDAFVAAYRAYTLNRFSV
;
A
#
# COMPACT_ATOMS: atom_id res chain seq x y z
N MET A 1 -24.97 -16.85 24.56
CA MET A 1 -26.20 -16.52 23.80
C MET A 1 -25.84 -16.56 22.33
N PRO A 2 -26.66 -17.14 21.44
CA PRO A 2 -26.31 -17.17 20.02
C PRO A 2 -26.25 -15.74 19.51
N ASN A 3 -25.12 -15.41 18.89
CA ASN A 3 -24.75 -14.08 18.47
C ASN A 3 -25.81 -13.57 17.49
N THR A 4 -26.61 -12.58 17.92
CA THR A 4 -27.56 -11.89 17.05
C THR A 4 -26.77 -10.90 16.21
N MET A 5 -25.83 -11.39 15.39
CA MET A 5 -25.48 -10.70 14.16
C MET A 5 -26.82 -10.43 13.49
N THR A 6 -27.19 -9.16 13.33
CA THR A 6 -28.51 -8.81 12.82
C THR A 6 -28.66 -9.49 11.46
N LEU A 7 -29.55 -10.49 11.36
CA LEU A 7 -29.89 -11.22 10.13
C LEU A 7 -29.92 -10.28 8.91
N ARG A 8 -30.44 -9.06 9.11
CA ARG A 8 -30.52 -7.94 8.17
C ARG A 8 -29.21 -7.52 7.45
N GLN A 9 -28.02 -7.66 8.05
CA GLN A 9 -26.76 -7.25 7.40
C GLN A 9 -26.27 -8.32 6.41
N THR A 10 -26.33 -9.59 6.80
CA THR A 10 -26.09 -10.72 5.89
C THR A 10 -27.12 -10.71 4.75
N ASP A 11 -28.37 -10.31 5.02
CA ASP A 11 -29.40 -10.17 4.01
C ASP A 11 -29.04 -9.13 2.92
N LEU A 12 -28.42 -8.00 3.27
CA LEU A 12 -28.07 -6.96 2.30
C LEU A 12 -26.92 -7.38 1.39
N LEU A 13 -25.87 -7.99 1.95
CA LEU A 13 -24.77 -8.55 1.17
C LEU A 13 -25.30 -9.56 0.16
N MET A 14 -26.13 -10.51 0.62
CA MET A 14 -26.70 -11.54 -0.24
C MET A 14 -27.60 -10.94 -1.31
N LYS A 15 -28.48 -10.00 -0.96
CA LYS A 15 -29.34 -9.30 -1.94
C LYS A 15 -28.51 -8.66 -3.05
N ARG A 16 -27.47 -7.89 -2.69
CA ARG A 16 -26.60 -7.23 -3.67
C ARG A 16 -25.81 -8.23 -4.50
N LEU A 17 -25.30 -9.29 -3.88
CA LEU A 17 -24.55 -10.34 -4.57
C LEU A 17 -25.42 -11.08 -5.59
N ASP A 18 -26.64 -11.47 -5.22
CA ASP A 18 -27.60 -12.13 -6.12
C ASP A 18 -28.05 -11.17 -7.24
N ALA A 19 -28.29 -9.91 -6.89
CA ALA A 19 -28.58 -8.86 -7.85
C ALA A 19 -27.42 -8.56 -8.78
N LEU A 20 -26.18 -8.97 -8.50
CA LEU A 20 -25.02 -8.78 -9.40
C LEU A 20 -24.61 -10.03 -10.16
N SER A 21 -24.96 -11.20 -9.66
CA SER A 21 -24.49 -12.49 -10.19
C SER A 21 -25.52 -13.26 -11.01
N THR A 22 -26.72 -12.69 -11.18
CA THR A 22 -27.78 -13.21 -12.06
C THR A 22 -27.87 -12.38 -13.35
N GLY A 23 -28.52 -12.90 -14.40
CA GLY A 23 -28.80 -12.11 -15.60
C GLY A 23 -27.60 -11.85 -16.54
N PRO A 24 -27.78 -11.02 -17.59
CA PRO A 24 -26.83 -10.89 -18.70
C PRO A 24 -25.51 -10.21 -18.32
N THR A 25 -25.48 -9.39 -17.27
CA THR A 25 -24.29 -8.62 -16.85
C THR A 25 -23.49 -9.30 -15.75
N ARG A 26 -23.86 -10.53 -15.34
CA ARG A 26 -23.17 -11.26 -14.25
C ARG A 26 -21.67 -11.45 -14.47
N GLN A 27 -21.25 -11.55 -15.74
CA GLN A 27 -19.84 -11.70 -16.11
C GLN A 27 -18.97 -10.52 -15.66
N HIS A 28 -19.54 -9.33 -15.45
CA HIS A 28 -18.79 -8.15 -15.05
C HIS A 28 -18.44 -8.08 -13.56
N LEU A 29 -19.04 -8.93 -12.72
CA LEU A 29 -18.70 -8.98 -11.30
C LEU A 29 -17.22 -9.31 -11.07
N PRO A 30 -16.63 -10.33 -11.75
CA PRO A 30 -15.21 -10.58 -11.68
C PRO A 30 -14.31 -9.60 -12.46
N ASP A 31 -14.82 -8.88 -13.47
CA ASP A 31 -14.05 -8.11 -14.47
C ASP A 31 -13.46 -6.77 -13.96
N GLY A 32 -13.38 -6.58 -12.64
CA GLY A 32 -12.66 -5.43 -12.06
C GLY A 32 -11.16 -5.45 -12.41
N LEU A 33 -10.44 -4.36 -12.11
CA LEU A 33 -9.00 -4.28 -12.39
C LEU A 33 -8.15 -4.36 -11.12
N ARG A 34 -6.96 -4.92 -11.26
CA ARG A 34 -5.95 -5.08 -10.21
C ARG A 34 -4.62 -4.52 -10.67
N GLY A 35 -3.95 -3.78 -9.81
CA GLY A 35 -2.57 -3.36 -10.00
C GLY A 35 -1.77 -3.59 -8.72
N ILE A 36 -0.47 -3.85 -8.84
CA ILE A 36 0.43 -4.01 -7.71
C ILE A 36 1.57 -3.01 -7.83
N GLU A 37 1.82 -2.30 -6.73
CA GLU A 37 3.05 -1.56 -6.51
C GLU A 37 3.87 -2.35 -5.48
N LYS A 38 5.13 -2.65 -5.80
CA LYS A 38 6.05 -3.38 -4.90
C LYS A 38 7.32 -2.57 -4.72
N GLU A 39 7.57 -2.18 -3.49
CA GLU A 39 8.79 -1.47 -3.09
C GLU A 39 9.87 -2.47 -2.68
N SER A 40 11.14 -2.11 -2.87
CA SER A 40 12.28 -2.92 -2.44
C SER A 40 13.54 -2.09 -2.37
N LEU A 41 14.34 -2.23 -1.32
CA LEU A 41 15.69 -1.65 -1.32
C LEU A 41 16.60 -2.47 -2.23
N ARG A 42 17.34 -1.79 -3.11
CA ARG A 42 18.56 -2.33 -3.71
C ARG A 42 19.62 -2.38 -2.63
N VAL A 43 20.21 -3.55 -2.44
CA VAL A 43 21.25 -3.80 -1.46
C VAL A 43 22.45 -4.51 -2.10
N THR A 44 23.61 -4.29 -1.52
CA THR A 44 24.83 -5.05 -1.80
C THR A 44 24.72 -6.47 -1.26
N ARG A 45 25.65 -7.36 -1.64
CA ARG A 45 25.63 -8.77 -1.20
C ARG A 45 25.76 -8.96 0.32
N ASP A 46 26.25 -7.98 1.07
CA ASP A 46 26.33 -7.97 2.54
C ASP A 46 25.08 -7.36 3.20
N GLY A 47 24.07 -6.94 2.43
CA GLY A 47 22.80 -6.44 2.93
C GLY A 47 22.79 -4.95 3.29
N MET A 48 23.83 -4.20 2.89
CA MET A 48 23.87 -2.74 2.99
C MET A 48 23.09 -2.11 1.83
N ILE A 49 22.37 -1.03 2.10
CA ILE A 49 21.73 -0.25 1.03
C ILE A 49 22.76 0.12 -0.06
N ALA A 50 22.37 -0.05 -1.31
CA ALA A 50 23.21 0.35 -2.43
C ALA A 50 23.33 1.88 -2.49
N PHE A 51 24.48 2.40 -2.93
CA PHE A 51 24.69 3.83 -3.17
C PHE A 51 24.81 4.18 -4.65
N THR A 52 24.77 3.16 -5.51
CA THR A 52 24.71 3.35 -6.96
C THR A 52 23.42 4.07 -7.34
N PRO A 53 23.43 4.93 -8.38
CA PRO A 53 22.22 5.54 -8.91
C PRO A 53 21.22 4.50 -9.44
N HIS A 54 19.96 4.91 -9.64
CA HIS A 54 18.97 4.11 -10.35
C HIS A 54 19.56 3.68 -11.71
N PRO A 55 19.60 2.36 -12.03
CA PRO A 55 20.24 1.88 -13.25
C PRO A 55 19.58 2.49 -14.48
N ARG A 56 20.36 3.21 -15.31
CA ARG A 56 19.85 3.80 -16.56
C ARG A 56 19.24 2.79 -17.52
N ALA A 57 19.64 1.51 -17.44
CA ALA A 57 19.05 0.42 -18.22
C ALA A 57 17.58 0.16 -17.87
N LEU A 58 17.12 0.60 -16.70
CA LEU A 58 15.71 0.57 -16.27
C LEU A 58 14.93 1.84 -16.68
N GLY A 59 15.62 2.80 -17.29
CA GLY A 59 15.03 4.04 -17.79
C GLY A 59 15.12 5.20 -16.81
N SER A 60 14.15 6.10 -16.91
CA SER A 60 14.00 7.27 -16.05
C SER A 60 13.00 6.95 -14.94
N ALA A 61 13.43 7.04 -13.68
CA ALA A 61 12.52 6.92 -12.55
C ALA A 61 11.41 8.00 -12.55
N LEU A 62 11.59 9.13 -13.25
CA LEU A 62 10.57 10.18 -13.33
C LEU A 62 9.41 9.83 -14.25
N THR A 63 9.69 9.15 -15.37
CA THR A 63 8.76 9.02 -16.51
C THR A 63 8.49 7.58 -16.92
N HIS A 64 9.27 6.60 -16.45
CA HIS A 64 9.03 5.21 -16.77
C HIS A 64 7.71 4.73 -16.11
N PRO A 65 6.80 4.09 -16.86
CA PRO A 65 5.43 3.83 -16.39
C PRO A 65 5.33 2.70 -15.35
N SER A 66 6.37 1.87 -15.23
CA SER A 66 6.33 0.65 -14.41
C SER A 66 7.51 0.46 -13.45
N LEU A 67 8.51 1.34 -13.52
CA LEU A 67 9.74 1.24 -12.73
C LEU A 67 10.11 2.64 -12.29
N THR A 68 10.12 2.86 -11.00
CA THR A 68 10.48 4.16 -10.41
C THR A 68 11.23 3.92 -9.12
N THR A 69 11.46 4.99 -8.38
CA THR A 69 11.96 4.96 -7.02
C THR A 69 10.93 5.60 -6.12
N ASP A 70 10.76 5.08 -4.90
CA ASP A 70 10.04 5.82 -3.86
C ASP A 70 11.01 6.77 -3.14
N TYR A 71 11.15 6.69 -1.82
CA TYR A 71 11.83 7.74 -1.05
C TYR A 71 13.32 7.84 -1.36
N SER A 72 14.00 6.70 -1.41
CA SER A 72 15.44 6.62 -1.62
C SER A 72 15.76 6.29 -3.08
N GLU A 73 16.90 6.75 -3.58
CA GLU A 73 17.45 6.36 -4.89
C GLU A 73 17.61 4.83 -5.01
N SER A 74 17.76 4.17 -3.86
CA SER A 74 17.90 2.73 -3.77
C SER A 74 16.59 2.02 -3.42
N LEU A 75 15.50 2.74 -3.15
CA LEU A 75 14.19 2.13 -2.92
C LEU A 75 13.44 2.05 -4.26
N ILE A 76 13.69 0.98 -5.02
CA ILE A 76 13.00 0.77 -6.30
C ILE A 76 11.55 0.38 -6.06
N GLU A 77 10.66 0.87 -6.92
CA GLU A 77 9.23 0.56 -6.93
C GLU A 77 8.84 -0.02 -8.29
N LEU A 78 8.26 -1.22 -8.27
CA LEU A 78 7.77 -1.95 -9.43
C LEU A 78 6.24 -1.80 -9.50
N ILE A 79 5.74 -1.23 -10.58
CA ILE A 79 4.32 -0.89 -10.75
C ILE A 79 3.75 -1.65 -11.95
N THR A 80 2.83 -2.57 -11.70
CA THR A 80 2.15 -3.29 -12.78
C THR A 80 1.12 -2.42 -13.48
N PRO A 81 0.79 -2.70 -14.75
CA PRO A 81 -0.44 -2.18 -15.33
C PRO A 81 -1.68 -2.69 -14.56
N ALA A 82 -2.82 -2.05 -14.79
CA ALA A 82 -4.11 -2.48 -14.27
C ALA A 82 -4.67 -3.62 -15.13
N GLU A 83 -4.74 -4.83 -14.56
CA GLU A 83 -5.08 -6.06 -15.26
C GLU A 83 -6.42 -6.65 -14.78
N PRO A 84 -7.18 -7.35 -15.63
CA PRO A 84 -8.51 -7.89 -15.30
C PRO A 84 -8.46 -9.18 -14.46
N ASP A 85 -7.26 -9.68 -14.17
CA ASP A 85 -7.07 -10.90 -13.39
C ASP A 85 -5.76 -10.85 -12.59
N ALA A 86 -5.82 -11.34 -11.35
CA ALA A 86 -4.68 -11.37 -10.45
C ALA A 86 -3.50 -12.20 -11.00
N SER A 87 -3.72 -13.25 -11.79
CA SER A 87 -2.62 -14.02 -12.38
C SER A 87 -1.84 -13.18 -13.39
N LEU A 88 -2.54 -12.42 -14.23
CA LEU A 88 -1.91 -11.51 -15.19
C LEU A 88 -1.13 -10.41 -14.47
N THR A 89 -1.69 -9.83 -13.39
CA THR A 89 -0.97 -8.85 -12.56
C THR A 89 0.34 -9.42 -12.02
N LEU A 90 0.31 -10.66 -11.51
CA LEU A 90 1.49 -11.35 -10.97
C LEU A 90 2.50 -11.74 -12.06
N GLU A 91 2.03 -12.12 -13.25
CA GLU A 91 2.90 -12.34 -14.42
C GLU A 91 3.63 -11.06 -14.82
N ARG A 92 2.94 -9.92 -14.88
CA ARG A 92 3.58 -8.61 -15.13
C ARG A 92 4.59 -8.25 -14.04
N LEU A 93 4.28 -8.54 -12.78
CA LEU A 93 5.20 -8.31 -11.68
C LEU A 93 6.45 -9.20 -11.76
N ASP A 94 6.31 -10.47 -12.14
CA ASP A 94 7.44 -11.39 -12.40
C ASP A 94 8.32 -10.88 -13.55
N GLU A 95 7.73 -10.44 -14.66
CA GLU A 95 8.45 -9.86 -15.80
C GLU A 95 9.27 -8.62 -15.38
N LEU A 96 8.68 -7.72 -14.59
CA LEU A 96 9.37 -6.54 -14.06
C LEU A 96 10.55 -6.93 -13.18
N HIS A 97 10.40 -7.91 -12.29
CA HIS A 97 11.50 -8.41 -11.47
C HIS A 97 12.64 -8.98 -12.33
N ARG A 98 12.31 -9.77 -13.36
CA ARG A 98 13.31 -10.34 -14.29
C ARG A 98 14.06 -9.25 -15.04
N HIS A 99 13.36 -8.21 -15.50
CA HIS A 99 13.99 -7.05 -16.13
C HIS A 99 14.91 -6.30 -15.17
N VAL A 100 14.46 -6.07 -13.93
CA VAL A 100 15.26 -5.43 -12.88
C VAL A 100 16.53 -6.23 -12.60
N TYR A 101 16.42 -7.54 -12.33
CA TYR A 101 17.58 -8.39 -12.04
C TYR A 101 18.56 -8.54 -13.20
N ALA A 102 18.12 -8.38 -14.45
CA ALA A 102 19.01 -8.29 -15.60
C ALA A 102 19.88 -7.01 -15.60
N SER A 103 19.49 -5.99 -14.84
CA SER A 103 20.12 -4.65 -14.82
C SER A 103 20.80 -4.29 -13.49
N LEU A 104 20.68 -5.13 -12.45
CA LEU A 104 21.23 -4.85 -11.10
C LEU A 104 22.70 -5.25 -10.90
N GLY A 105 23.32 -5.93 -11.88
CA GLY A 105 24.69 -6.45 -11.69
C GLY A 105 24.77 -7.39 -10.48
N ASP A 106 25.63 -7.05 -9.51
CA ASP A 106 25.84 -7.82 -8.27
C ASP A 106 24.91 -7.44 -7.11
N GLU A 107 24.10 -6.37 -7.25
CA GLU A 107 23.09 -5.99 -6.26
C GLU A 107 21.95 -7.01 -6.20
N MET A 108 21.14 -6.92 -5.14
CA MET A 108 19.91 -7.69 -4.99
C MET A 108 18.79 -6.80 -4.44
N LEU A 109 17.55 -7.27 -4.56
CA LEU A 109 16.40 -6.63 -3.93
C LEU A 109 16.19 -7.21 -2.54
N TRP A 110 16.11 -6.34 -1.53
CA TRP A 110 15.78 -6.71 -0.16
C TRP A 110 14.34 -7.21 -0.06
N THR A 111 14.15 -8.40 0.49
CA THR A 111 12.88 -9.14 0.47
C THR A 111 12.00 -8.93 1.70
N GLU A 112 12.41 -8.08 2.65
CA GLU A 112 11.61 -7.78 3.84
C GLU A 112 11.04 -6.37 3.81
N SER A 113 9.90 -6.19 4.48
CA SER A 113 9.32 -4.88 4.70
C SER A 113 10.16 -3.98 5.61
N MET A 114 10.75 -4.55 6.68
CA MET A 114 11.69 -3.81 7.52
C MET A 114 13.05 -3.77 6.83
N PRO A 115 13.74 -2.62 6.79
CA PRO A 115 14.95 -2.46 5.98
C PRO A 115 16.13 -3.26 6.53
N GLY A 116 17.09 -3.51 5.64
CA GLY A 116 18.40 -4.09 5.97
C GLY A 116 19.33 -3.08 6.65
N LEU A 117 20.64 -3.22 6.41
CA LEU A 117 21.62 -2.29 6.96
C LEU A 117 21.51 -0.91 6.29
N LEU A 118 21.40 0.12 7.14
CA LEU A 118 21.31 1.50 6.72
C LEU A 118 22.53 2.30 7.24
N PRO A 119 23.01 3.30 6.48
CA PRO A 119 24.10 4.19 6.90
C PRO A 119 23.62 5.19 7.98
N ALA A 120 24.38 6.25 8.23
CA ALA A 120 23.84 7.39 8.99
C ALA A 120 22.55 7.91 8.33
N ASP A 121 21.66 8.53 9.11
CA ASP A 121 20.32 8.90 8.61
C ASP A 121 20.41 9.87 7.43
N ASP A 122 21.29 10.85 7.53
CA ASP A 122 21.57 11.87 6.51
C ASP A 122 22.39 11.35 5.31
N GLU A 123 22.93 10.14 5.39
CA GLU A 123 23.67 9.47 4.30
C GLU A 123 22.77 8.59 3.41
N ILE A 124 21.55 8.26 3.82
CA ILE A 124 20.60 7.51 2.98
C ILE A 124 20.30 8.32 1.71
N PRO A 125 20.60 7.81 0.49
CA PRO A 125 20.50 8.59 -0.72
C PRO A 125 19.03 8.88 -1.05
N LEU A 126 18.70 10.15 -1.29
CA LEU A 126 17.34 10.55 -1.72
C LEU A 126 17.13 10.23 -3.19
N ALA A 127 15.92 9.85 -3.56
CA ALA A 127 15.60 9.61 -4.97
C ALA A 127 15.82 10.87 -5.81
N PHE A 128 16.50 10.69 -6.93
CA PHE A 128 16.85 11.74 -7.88
C PHE A 128 16.05 11.58 -9.18
N TYR A 129 15.35 12.64 -9.57
CA TYR A 129 14.46 12.65 -10.74
C TYR A 129 14.92 13.62 -11.83
N GLY A 130 16.21 13.94 -11.87
CA GLY A 130 16.75 14.89 -12.84
C GLY A 130 16.59 16.35 -12.43
N THR A 131 16.70 17.23 -13.42
CA THR A 131 16.83 18.68 -13.23
C THR A 131 15.58 19.48 -13.58
N SER A 132 14.56 18.83 -14.16
CA SER A 132 13.25 19.45 -14.37
C SER A 132 12.64 19.89 -13.04
N ASN A 133 11.86 20.96 -13.03
CA ASN A 133 11.14 21.49 -11.89
C ASN A 133 10.25 20.43 -11.25
N ILE A 134 9.57 19.58 -12.04
CA ILE A 134 8.80 18.46 -11.48
C ILE A 134 9.70 17.40 -10.82
N GLY A 135 10.85 17.10 -11.41
CA GLY A 135 11.85 16.19 -10.83
C GLY A 135 12.43 16.75 -9.54
N ARG A 136 12.84 18.02 -9.55
CA ARG A 136 13.31 18.76 -8.38
C ARG A 136 12.26 18.85 -7.28
N LEU A 137 10.98 19.08 -7.62
CA LEU A 137 9.88 19.09 -6.66
C LEU A 137 9.75 17.73 -5.95
N LYS A 138 9.84 16.61 -6.68
CA LYS A 138 9.81 15.26 -6.11
C LYS A 138 10.99 14.98 -5.17
N THR A 139 12.18 15.51 -5.47
CA THR A 139 13.35 15.40 -4.60
C THR A 139 13.25 16.32 -3.37
N VAL A 140 12.81 17.58 -3.53
CA VAL A 140 12.57 18.51 -2.42
C VAL A 140 11.48 18.00 -1.49
N TYR A 141 10.43 17.37 -2.01
CA TYR A 141 9.41 16.68 -1.22
C TYR A 141 10.05 15.65 -0.26
N ARG A 142 10.94 14.80 -0.78
CA ARG A 142 11.64 13.76 -0.01
C ARG A 142 12.62 14.36 0.99
N LEU A 143 13.31 15.45 0.62
CA LEU A 143 14.12 16.20 1.56
C LEU A 143 13.27 16.76 2.72
N GLY A 144 12.07 17.26 2.43
CA GLY A 144 11.12 17.67 3.46
C GLY A 144 10.69 16.52 4.37
N LEU A 145 10.44 15.33 3.83
CA LEU A 145 10.18 14.12 4.62
C LEU A 145 11.36 13.76 5.52
N ALA A 146 12.60 13.92 5.03
CA ALA A 146 13.82 13.71 5.83
C ALA A 146 13.84 14.62 7.06
N TYR A 147 13.57 15.91 6.89
CA TYR A 147 13.56 16.88 7.98
C TYR A 147 12.38 16.69 8.95
N ARG A 148 11.23 16.22 8.45
CA ARG A 148 10.02 16.03 9.26
C ARG A 148 10.02 14.71 10.05
N TYR A 149 10.54 13.64 9.45
CA TYR A 149 10.33 12.26 9.93
C TYR A 149 11.63 11.43 10.04
N GLY A 150 12.75 11.92 9.50
CA GLY A 150 13.99 11.16 9.36
C GLY A 150 13.97 10.22 8.14
N ARG A 151 15.16 9.92 7.60
CA ARG A 151 15.29 9.11 6.37
C ARG A 151 15.05 7.62 6.61
N THR A 152 15.41 7.14 7.80
CA THR A 152 15.38 5.72 8.18
C THR A 152 13.99 5.10 8.07
N MET A 153 12.96 5.79 8.56
CA MET A 153 11.57 5.31 8.50
C MET A 153 11.10 5.12 7.05
N GLN A 154 11.56 6.00 6.15
CA GLN A 154 11.17 6.01 4.75
C GLN A 154 11.84 4.90 3.92
N CYS A 155 12.72 4.09 4.53
CA CYS A 155 13.30 2.91 3.92
C CYS A 155 12.48 1.63 4.17
N ILE A 156 11.40 1.71 4.95
CA ILE A 156 10.44 0.61 5.08
C ILE A 156 9.72 0.46 3.73
N ALA A 157 9.58 -0.78 3.28
CA ALA A 157 8.98 -1.13 1.99
C ALA A 157 7.68 -1.94 2.18
N GLY A 158 6.76 -1.83 1.23
CA GLY A 158 5.52 -2.62 1.25
C GLY A 158 5.01 -3.03 -0.12
N ILE A 159 3.81 -3.60 -0.09
CA ILE A 159 2.98 -3.87 -1.27
C ILE A 159 1.77 -2.93 -1.21
N HIS A 160 1.51 -2.23 -2.32
CA HIS A 160 0.19 -1.63 -2.53
C HIS A 160 -0.61 -2.47 -3.51
N TYR A 161 -1.85 -2.77 -3.12
CA TYR A 161 -2.80 -3.51 -3.95
C TYR A 161 -3.91 -2.57 -4.42
N ASN A 162 -3.87 -2.24 -5.70
CA ASN A 162 -4.83 -1.38 -6.36
C ASN A 162 -6.01 -2.22 -6.87
N TYR A 163 -7.24 -1.82 -6.57
CA TYR A 163 -8.44 -2.58 -6.87
C TYR A 163 -9.59 -1.68 -7.33
N SER A 164 -10.25 -2.08 -8.42
CA SER A 164 -11.49 -1.46 -8.89
C SER A 164 -12.53 -2.50 -9.27
N LEU A 165 -13.81 -2.17 -9.12
CA LEU A 165 -14.88 -2.93 -9.76
C LEU A 165 -15.14 -2.42 -11.17
N HIS A 166 -15.65 -3.29 -12.03
CA HIS A 166 -16.07 -2.92 -13.38
C HIS A 166 -17.23 -1.91 -13.32
N GLU A 167 -17.27 -0.93 -14.23
CA GLU A 167 -18.28 0.14 -14.20
C GLU A 167 -19.72 -0.38 -14.22
N GLU A 168 -19.97 -1.48 -14.92
CA GLU A 168 -21.28 -2.12 -14.98
C GLU A 168 -21.78 -2.63 -13.62
N VAL A 169 -20.88 -3.00 -12.71
CA VAL A 169 -21.25 -3.37 -11.34
C VAL A 169 -21.90 -2.19 -10.62
N TRP A 170 -21.33 -0.99 -10.79
CA TRP A 170 -21.86 0.23 -10.19
C TRP A 170 -23.19 0.63 -10.82
N ARG A 171 -23.32 0.59 -12.15
CA ARG A 171 -24.58 0.88 -12.86
C ARG A 171 -25.71 -0.03 -12.40
N ARG A 172 -25.42 -1.32 -12.23
CA ARG A 172 -26.42 -2.30 -11.80
C ARG A 172 -26.85 -2.11 -10.35
N LEU A 173 -25.91 -1.87 -9.44
CA LEU A 173 -26.25 -1.57 -8.04
C LEU A 173 -27.04 -0.26 -7.92
N HIS A 174 -26.66 0.77 -8.68
CA HIS A 174 -27.37 2.05 -8.73
C HIS A 174 -28.84 1.86 -9.12
N ALA A 175 -29.10 1.08 -10.18
CA ALA A 175 -30.44 0.77 -10.65
C ALA A 175 -31.23 -0.11 -9.65
N GLU A 176 -30.61 -1.15 -9.10
CA GLU A 176 -31.24 -2.06 -8.11
C GLU A 176 -31.62 -1.33 -6.80
N GLU A 177 -30.80 -0.36 -6.38
CA GLU A 177 -31.06 0.45 -5.20
C GLU A 177 -31.97 1.66 -5.48
N GLY A 178 -32.31 1.93 -6.74
CA GLY A 178 -33.14 3.06 -7.14
C GLY A 178 -32.55 4.42 -6.75
N SER A 179 -31.22 4.53 -6.76
CA SER A 179 -30.53 5.76 -6.32
C SER A 179 -30.78 6.92 -7.28
N THR A 180 -31.01 8.11 -6.73
CA THR A 180 -31.15 9.36 -7.50
C THR A 180 -29.83 10.10 -7.68
N ALA A 181 -28.74 9.62 -7.07
CA ALA A 181 -27.42 10.21 -7.24
C ALA A 181 -26.91 10.02 -8.68
N SER A 182 -25.97 10.87 -9.12
CA SER A 182 -25.24 10.61 -10.36
C SER A 182 -24.44 9.31 -10.23
N LEU A 183 -24.10 8.65 -11.35
CA LEU A 183 -23.28 7.43 -11.30
C LEU A 183 -21.90 7.68 -10.67
N VAL A 184 -21.32 8.87 -10.88
CA VAL A 184 -20.02 9.26 -10.33
C VAL A 184 -20.09 9.43 -8.81
N ASP A 185 -21.13 10.11 -8.32
CA ASP A 185 -21.33 10.31 -6.87
C ASP A 185 -21.63 8.97 -6.20
N TYR A 186 -22.52 8.17 -6.78
CA TYR A 186 -22.84 6.84 -6.28
C TYR A 186 -21.59 5.96 -6.20
N GLN A 187 -20.80 5.87 -7.28
CA GLN A 187 -19.55 5.11 -7.28
C GLN A 187 -18.58 5.60 -6.20
N SER A 188 -18.44 6.92 -6.04
CA SER A 188 -17.57 7.51 -5.03
C SER A 188 -18.02 7.17 -3.61
N GLU A 189 -19.32 7.30 -3.32
CA GLU A 189 -19.92 6.91 -2.05
C GLU A 189 -19.73 5.41 -1.76
N ARG A 190 -19.83 4.55 -2.78
CA ARG A 190 -19.60 3.11 -2.64
C ARG A 190 -18.14 2.78 -2.36
N TYR A 191 -17.17 3.43 -3.00
CA TYR A 191 -15.76 3.23 -2.65
C TYR A 191 -15.42 3.74 -1.25
N LEU A 192 -16.05 4.84 -0.80
CA LEU A 192 -15.92 5.26 0.59
C LEU A 192 -16.56 4.26 1.56
N ALA A 193 -17.68 3.63 1.18
CA ALA A 193 -18.26 2.51 1.93
C ALA A 193 -17.31 1.31 2.03
N VAL A 194 -16.60 0.97 0.95
CA VAL A 194 -15.53 -0.04 0.96
C VAL A 194 -14.45 0.36 1.96
N ILE A 195 -13.98 1.61 1.92
CA ILE A 195 -12.94 2.10 2.82
C ILE A 195 -13.38 2.01 4.29
N ARG A 196 -14.60 2.41 4.63
CA ARG A 196 -15.10 2.30 6.02
C ARG A 196 -15.15 0.86 6.50
N ASN A 197 -15.60 -0.08 5.67
CA ASN A 197 -15.60 -1.51 5.99
C ASN A 197 -14.17 -2.03 6.13
N PHE A 198 -13.31 -1.71 5.17
CA PHE A 198 -11.89 -2.05 5.20
C PHE A 198 -11.23 -1.57 6.50
N ARG A 199 -11.43 -0.31 6.91
CA ARG A 199 -10.84 0.21 8.16
C ARG A 199 -11.28 -0.59 9.39
N ARG A 200 -12.55 -1.00 9.46
CA ARG A 200 -13.07 -1.82 10.58
C ARG A 200 -12.43 -3.21 10.65
N THR A 201 -12.04 -3.78 9.51
CA THR A 201 -11.70 -5.20 9.40
C THR A 201 -10.30 -5.48 8.87
N SER A 202 -9.50 -4.46 8.52
CA SER A 202 -8.16 -4.62 7.95
C SER A 202 -7.15 -5.23 8.93
N TRP A 203 -7.46 -5.25 10.22
CA TRP A 203 -6.73 -6.05 11.21
C TRP A 203 -6.66 -7.53 10.80
N LEU A 204 -7.66 -8.05 10.08
CA LEU A 204 -7.65 -9.42 9.56
C LEU A 204 -6.50 -9.63 8.56
N LEU A 205 -6.21 -8.64 7.71
CA LEU A 205 -5.09 -8.71 6.77
C LEU A 205 -3.75 -8.72 7.52
N MET A 206 -3.65 -7.98 8.62
CA MET A 206 -2.44 -7.97 9.46
C MET A 206 -2.22 -9.32 10.11
N TYR A 207 -3.29 -10.00 10.53
CA TYR A 207 -3.19 -11.35 11.05
C TYR A 207 -2.74 -12.36 9.98
N LEU A 208 -3.38 -12.34 8.80
CA LEU A 208 -3.19 -13.34 7.75
C LEU A 208 -1.89 -13.18 6.96
N PHE A 209 -1.45 -11.93 6.75
CA PHE A 209 -0.40 -11.58 5.79
C PHE A 209 0.72 -10.73 6.38
N GLY A 210 0.63 -10.31 7.65
CA GLY A 210 1.74 -9.63 8.32
C GLY A 210 2.98 -10.53 8.33
N ALA A 211 4.11 -9.99 7.87
CA ALA A 211 5.36 -10.73 7.66
C ALA A 211 6.59 -10.03 8.28
N SER A 212 6.40 -8.97 9.06
CA SER A 212 7.48 -8.21 9.69
C SER A 212 7.48 -8.28 11.23
N PRO A 213 7.60 -9.46 11.86
CA PRO A 213 7.56 -9.59 13.32
C PRO A 213 8.85 -9.18 14.05
N ALA A 214 9.93 -8.91 13.30
CA ALA A 214 11.27 -8.62 13.78
C ALA A 214 11.93 -7.52 12.94
N LEU A 215 12.94 -6.87 13.50
CA LEU A 215 13.76 -5.85 12.85
C LEU A 215 15.18 -5.84 13.42
N ASP A 216 16.11 -5.26 12.67
CA ASP A 216 17.47 -5.01 13.16
C ASP A 216 17.47 -3.87 14.20
N ALA A 217 18.12 -4.07 15.35
CA ALA A 217 18.13 -3.11 16.45
C ALA A 217 18.66 -1.72 16.05
N ARG A 218 19.57 -1.64 15.06
CA ARG A 218 20.14 -0.37 14.59
C ARG A 218 19.11 0.49 13.86
N PHE A 219 18.04 -0.09 13.33
CA PHE A 219 16.93 0.65 12.71
C PHE A 219 16.33 1.70 13.68
N LEU A 220 16.29 1.37 14.98
CA LEU A 220 15.75 2.28 15.99
C LEU A 220 16.71 3.44 16.30
N ARG A 221 18.00 3.34 15.96
CA ARG A 221 19.03 4.35 16.25
C ARG A 221 19.05 4.78 17.72
N GLY A 222 18.90 3.82 18.64
CA GLY A 222 18.86 4.06 20.08
C GLY A 222 17.55 4.66 20.61
N ARG A 223 16.52 4.80 19.77
CA ARG A 223 15.18 5.20 20.23
C ARG A 223 14.64 4.18 21.25
N PRO A 224 14.04 4.65 22.37
CA PRO A 224 13.36 3.78 23.31
C PRO A 224 12.30 2.95 22.59
N ASN A 225 12.18 1.68 22.98
CA ASN A 225 11.20 0.77 22.42
C ASN A 225 10.79 -0.26 23.48
N THR A 226 9.73 -0.98 23.18
CA THR A 226 9.20 -2.01 24.08
C THR A 226 9.52 -3.43 23.60
N LEU A 227 10.20 -3.59 22.46
CA LEU A 227 10.45 -4.89 21.81
C LEU A 227 11.35 -5.78 22.66
N ASP A 228 11.20 -7.09 22.47
CA ASP A 228 12.06 -8.09 23.09
C ASP A 228 13.30 -8.31 22.23
N ALA A 229 14.43 -8.67 22.85
CA ALA A 229 15.61 -9.11 22.12
C ALA A 229 15.40 -10.54 21.62
N PHE A 230 15.50 -10.74 20.30
CA PHE A 230 15.53 -12.09 19.70
C PHE A 230 16.93 -12.68 19.82
N ASP A 231 17.94 -11.86 19.52
CA ASP A 231 19.37 -12.13 19.69
C ASP A 231 20.11 -10.81 20.02
N ALA A 232 21.43 -10.75 19.79
CA ALA A 232 22.24 -9.57 20.09
C ALA A 232 21.91 -8.34 19.22
N ASP A 233 21.48 -8.55 17.97
CA ASP A 233 21.30 -7.50 16.97
C ASP A 233 19.84 -7.37 16.48
N THR A 234 18.96 -8.29 16.88
CA THR A 234 17.57 -8.39 16.41
C THR A 234 16.58 -8.12 17.53
N LEU A 235 15.61 -7.25 17.26
CA LEU A 235 14.46 -6.99 18.11
C LEU A 235 13.20 -7.58 17.50
N TYR A 236 12.28 -8.07 18.32
CA TYR A 236 11.04 -8.67 17.85
C TYR A 236 9.93 -8.63 18.89
N ARG A 237 8.76 -9.14 18.51
CA ARG A 237 7.67 -9.49 19.43
C ARG A 237 7.22 -10.93 19.20
N PRO A 238 7.06 -11.76 20.25
CA PRO A 238 6.67 -13.17 20.11
C PRO A 238 5.39 -13.39 19.32
N TYR A 239 4.42 -12.48 19.43
CA TYR A 239 3.09 -12.56 18.83
C TYR A 239 2.78 -11.48 17.79
N ALA A 240 3.74 -10.60 17.46
CA ALA A 240 3.53 -9.58 16.42
C ALA A 240 3.35 -10.21 15.05
N THR A 241 2.62 -9.49 14.20
CA THR A 241 2.43 -9.85 12.81
C THR A 241 3.12 -8.88 11.87
N SER A 242 3.00 -7.57 12.10
CA SER A 242 3.58 -6.54 11.23
C SER A 242 4.09 -5.33 12.02
N LEU A 243 5.38 -5.32 12.37
CA LEU A 243 6.01 -4.14 12.99
C LEU A 243 6.10 -2.97 12.01
N ARG A 244 6.11 -3.22 10.70
CA ARG A 244 5.99 -2.16 9.67
C ARG A 244 4.75 -1.30 9.88
N MET A 245 3.65 -1.90 10.32
CA MET A 245 2.37 -1.24 10.54
C MET A 245 2.13 -0.79 11.99
N SER A 246 3.16 -0.89 12.84
CA SER A 246 3.14 -0.40 14.24
C SER A 246 3.56 1.07 14.35
N ASP A 247 3.64 1.57 15.59
CA ASP A 247 4.19 2.89 15.94
C ASP A 247 5.70 3.01 15.70
N LEU A 248 6.38 1.89 15.46
CA LEU A 248 7.78 1.86 15.04
C LEU A 248 7.96 2.06 13.52
N GLY A 249 6.88 1.90 12.75
CA GLY A 249 6.86 1.97 11.29
C GLY A 249 6.23 3.25 10.76
N TYR A 250 5.38 3.15 9.73
CA TYR A 250 4.81 4.31 9.01
C TYR A 250 3.67 5.04 9.74
N SER A 251 3.31 4.63 10.96
CA SER A 251 2.14 5.17 11.68
C SER A 251 2.53 6.16 12.79
N ASN A 252 1.77 7.25 12.89
CA ASN A 252 1.84 8.26 13.95
C ASN A 252 3.04 9.22 13.94
N THR A 253 3.12 10.06 12.91
CA THR A 253 3.84 11.33 13.02
C THR A 253 2.96 12.35 13.74
N THR A 254 3.53 13.14 14.66
CA THR A 254 2.76 14.00 15.58
C THR A 254 1.83 14.98 14.87
N ALA A 255 2.22 15.46 13.67
CA ALA A 255 1.40 16.36 12.86
C ALA A 255 0.18 15.66 12.24
N GLN A 256 0.32 14.39 11.83
CA GLN A 256 -0.73 13.63 11.17
C GLN A 256 -1.64 12.88 12.13
N ALA A 257 -1.22 12.67 13.40
CA ALA A 257 -2.04 12.01 14.41
C ALA A 257 -3.38 12.72 14.67
N ALA A 258 -3.44 14.04 14.47
CA ALA A 258 -4.66 14.84 14.56
C ALA A 258 -5.51 14.82 13.27
N LEU A 259 -4.97 14.30 12.15
CA LEU A 259 -5.63 14.29 10.86
C LEU A 259 -6.61 13.11 10.77
N GLN A 260 -7.84 13.34 11.19
CA GLN A 260 -8.94 12.39 10.99
C GLN A 260 -9.61 12.66 9.64
N ALA A 261 -9.22 11.89 8.61
CA ALA A 261 -9.89 11.96 7.32
C ALA A 261 -11.34 11.46 7.43
N ASP A 262 -12.29 12.23 6.92
CA ASP A 262 -13.70 11.82 6.83
C ASP A 262 -13.90 10.86 5.66
N TYR A 263 -14.20 9.59 5.95
CA TYR A 263 -14.51 8.57 4.95
C TYR A 263 -16.03 8.35 4.78
N ASN A 264 -16.86 9.23 5.32
CA ASN A 264 -18.33 9.16 5.15
C ASN A 264 -18.78 9.79 3.85
N THR A 265 -18.14 10.89 3.42
CA THR A 265 -18.47 11.60 2.18
C THR A 265 -17.21 12.00 1.40
N LEU A 266 -17.31 12.10 0.08
CA LEU A 266 -16.18 12.53 -0.74
C LEU A 266 -15.79 13.97 -0.41
N GLN A 267 -16.79 14.84 -0.19
CA GLN A 267 -16.54 16.23 0.17
C GLN A 267 -15.79 16.35 1.50
N GLY A 268 -16.20 15.61 2.54
CA GLY A 268 -15.51 15.62 3.83
C GLY A 268 -14.06 15.11 3.72
N TYR A 269 -13.82 14.07 2.92
CA TYR A 269 -12.47 13.58 2.63
C TYR A 269 -11.60 14.68 1.97
N LEU A 270 -12.16 15.33 0.94
CA LEU A 270 -11.48 16.40 0.21
C LEU A 270 -11.19 17.59 1.13
N ASP A 271 -12.17 18.05 1.91
CA ASP A 271 -12.02 19.19 2.82
C ASP A 271 -10.94 18.93 3.87
N GLY A 272 -10.93 17.73 4.46
CA GLY A 272 -9.94 17.32 5.45
C GLY A 272 -8.51 17.36 4.91
N LEU A 273 -8.27 16.77 3.73
CA LEU A 273 -6.94 16.79 3.12
C LEU A 273 -6.54 18.16 2.57
N SER A 274 -7.50 18.92 2.03
CA SER A 274 -7.26 20.28 1.53
C SER A 274 -6.81 21.21 2.65
N LYS A 275 -7.44 21.08 3.82
CA LYS A 275 -7.02 21.78 5.04
C LYS A 275 -5.60 21.37 5.43
N ALA A 276 -5.30 20.08 5.47
CA ALA A 276 -3.98 19.58 5.87
C ALA A 276 -2.83 20.05 4.95
N VAL A 277 -3.06 20.17 3.63
CA VAL A 277 -2.05 20.71 2.71
C VAL A 277 -1.97 22.25 2.70
N SER A 278 -2.83 22.94 3.46
CA SER A 278 -2.91 24.40 3.49
C SER A 278 -2.63 25.00 4.86
N GLU A 279 -2.72 24.21 5.94
CA GLU A 279 -2.56 24.65 7.33
C GLU A 279 -1.09 24.59 7.76
N PRO A 280 -0.45 25.74 8.09
CA PRO A 280 0.91 25.76 8.63
C PRO A 280 1.02 24.96 9.93
N TYR A 281 2.14 24.27 10.12
CA TYR A 281 2.44 23.52 11.34
C TYR A 281 3.67 24.11 12.03
N PRO A 282 3.56 24.66 13.26
CA PRO A 282 4.64 25.44 13.88
C PRO A 282 6.01 24.73 13.97
N PRO A 283 6.09 23.42 14.30
CA PRO A 283 7.36 22.70 14.24
C PRO A 283 8.01 22.68 12.85
N TYR A 284 7.24 22.67 11.76
CA TYR A 284 7.78 22.71 10.40
C TYR A 284 8.11 24.13 9.94
N GLU A 285 7.41 25.15 10.46
CA GLU A 285 7.79 26.56 10.27
C GLU A 285 9.15 26.85 10.90
N ALA A 286 9.44 26.29 12.08
CA ALA A 286 10.73 26.43 12.74
C ALA A 286 11.90 25.83 11.94
N ILE A 287 11.63 24.82 11.08
CA ILE A 287 12.62 24.27 10.14
C ILE A 287 12.86 25.23 8.97
N GLY A 288 11.81 25.91 8.50
CA GLY A 288 11.85 26.81 7.33
C GLY A 288 11.87 26.08 5.98
N THR A 289 11.55 26.76 4.89
CA THR A 289 11.54 26.14 3.55
C THR A 289 12.91 26.09 2.88
N HIS A 290 13.88 26.88 3.38
CA HIS A 290 15.22 27.00 2.80
C HIS A 290 16.32 26.86 3.85
N ARG A 291 17.47 26.35 3.42
CA ARG A 291 18.73 26.36 4.17
C ARG A 291 19.88 26.60 3.21
N ASP A 292 20.77 27.54 3.56
CA ASP A 292 21.94 27.91 2.74
C ASP A 292 21.58 28.28 1.28
N GLY A 293 20.38 28.86 1.08
CA GLY A 293 19.88 29.25 -0.25
C GLY A 293 19.14 28.15 -1.01
N GLU A 294 19.12 26.92 -0.51
CA GLU A 294 18.50 25.76 -1.18
C GLU A 294 17.16 25.37 -0.54
N TRP A 295 16.24 24.83 -1.34
CA TRP A 295 14.97 24.32 -0.87
C TRP A 295 15.13 23.03 -0.05
N ILE A 296 14.53 22.99 1.14
CA ILE A 296 14.56 21.82 2.03
C ILE A 296 13.18 21.21 2.33
N GLN A 297 12.10 21.92 2.02
CA GLN A 297 10.72 21.40 2.04
C GLN A 297 9.83 22.28 1.16
N ILE A 298 8.76 21.72 0.56
CA ILE A 298 7.87 22.45 -0.38
C ILE A 298 7.13 23.60 0.33
N ASN A 299 6.67 23.36 1.55
CA ASN A 299 5.97 24.29 2.40
C ASN A 299 6.16 23.87 3.87
N THR A 300 5.55 24.62 4.79
CA THR A 300 5.59 24.37 6.24
C THR A 300 4.24 23.88 6.77
N ASN A 301 3.38 23.35 5.91
CA ASN A 301 2.04 22.89 6.25
C ASN A 301 2.06 21.48 6.85
N VAL A 302 0.97 21.08 7.52
CA VAL A 302 0.79 19.73 8.10
C VAL A 302 1.19 18.65 7.11
N LEU A 303 0.79 18.79 5.84
CA LEU A 303 1.28 17.98 4.71
C LEU A 303 1.91 18.89 3.64
N GLN A 304 3.06 18.49 3.08
CA GLN A 304 3.63 19.18 1.92
C GLN A 304 2.72 19.04 0.70
N ILE A 305 2.30 17.80 0.45
CA ILE A 305 1.40 17.40 -0.63
C ILE A 305 0.54 16.23 -0.14
N GLU A 306 -0.50 15.91 -0.89
CA GLU A 306 -1.49 14.90 -0.52
C GLU A 306 -0.92 13.50 -0.37
N ASN A 307 0.17 13.20 -1.08
CA ASN A 307 0.85 11.93 -1.03
C ASN A 307 1.50 11.66 0.35
N GLU A 308 1.74 12.70 1.16
CA GLU A 308 2.31 12.61 2.51
C GLU A 308 1.33 12.03 3.53
N PHE A 309 0.03 11.98 3.23
CA PHE A 309 -0.99 11.49 4.15
C PHE A 309 -0.92 9.96 4.35
N TYR A 310 -0.28 9.49 5.41
CA TYR A 310 -0.17 8.06 5.67
C TYR A 310 -1.54 7.44 6.02
N SER A 311 -1.96 6.45 5.25
CA SER A 311 -3.21 5.70 5.46
C SER A 311 -3.06 4.27 4.99
N THR A 312 -3.77 3.34 5.65
CA THR A 312 -3.82 1.91 5.31
C THR A 312 -4.56 1.65 3.99
N ILE A 313 -5.41 2.59 3.55
CA ILE A 313 -6.15 2.53 2.29
C ILE A 313 -6.45 3.96 1.80
N ARG A 314 -6.43 4.18 0.48
CA ARG A 314 -6.74 5.49 -0.13
C ARG A 314 -7.74 5.38 -1.29
N PRO A 315 -8.69 6.33 -1.42
CA PRO A 315 -9.45 6.50 -2.66
C PRO A 315 -8.55 7.14 -3.72
N LYS A 316 -8.64 6.68 -4.96
CA LYS A 316 -7.76 7.11 -6.05
C LYS A 316 -8.51 7.35 -7.35
N ARG A 317 -7.91 8.23 -8.15
CA ARG A 317 -8.28 8.54 -9.53
C ARG A 317 -6.99 8.75 -10.31
N VAL A 318 -6.92 8.22 -11.53
CA VAL A 318 -5.78 8.50 -12.41
C VAL A 318 -5.71 10.01 -12.68
N THR A 319 -4.54 10.60 -12.41
CA THR A 319 -4.25 12.01 -12.61
C THR A 319 -3.74 12.27 -14.02
N HIS A 320 -4.15 13.38 -14.61
CA HIS A 320 -3.49 13.91 -15.81
C HIS A 320 -2.13 14.52 -15.47
N SER A 321 -1.27 14.74 -16.46
CA SER A 321 0.04 15.37 -16.23
C SER A 321 -0.12 16.74 -15.57
N GLY A 322 0.60 16.97 -14.47
CA GLY A 322 0.53 18.19 -13.67
C GLY A 322 -0.72 18.34 -12.79
N GLU A 323 -1.64 17.37 -12.80
CA GLU A 323 -2.85 17.42 -11.99
C GLU A 323 -2.62 16.90 -10.57
N ARG A 324 -3.18 17.61 -9.57
CA ARG A 324 -3.13 17.17 -8.17
C ARG A 324 -4.15 16.03 -7.89
N PRO A 325 -3.81 15.04 -7.04
CA PRO A 325 -4.71 13.95 -6.71
C PRO A 325 -6.09 14.39 -6.18
N LEU A 326 -6.16 15.41 -5.32
CA LEU A 326 -7.45 15.92 -4.82
C LEU A 326 -8.29 16.54 -5.91
N HIS A 327 -7.68 17.18 -6.91
CA HIS A 327 -8.42 17.75 -8.02
C HIS A 327 -9.00 16.68 -8.92
N ALA A 328 -8.25 15.61 -9.19
CA ALA A 328 -8.75 14.46 -9.93
C ALA A 328 -9.96 13.82 -9.22
N LEU A 329 -9.87 13.65 -7.90
CA LEU A 329 -10.97 13.13 -7.08
C LEU A 329 -12.17 14.09 -7.04
N ALA A 330 -11.95 15.39 -6.86
CA ALA A 330 -13.01 16.38 -6.78
C ALA A 330 -13.77 16.54 -8.10
N SER A 331 -13.08 16.47 -9.24
CA SER A 331 -13.68 16.68 -10.56
C SER A 331 -14.29 15.41 -11.15
N ARG A 332 -13.77 14.23 -10.83
CA ARG A 332 -14.14 12.97 -11.51
C ARG A 332 -14.48 11.82 -10.56
N GLY A 333 -14.55 12.06 -9.25
CA GLY A 333 -14.88 11.05 -8.26
C GLY A 333 -13.82 9.96 -8.09
N VAL A 334 -14.14 8.96 -7.27
CA VAL A 334 -13.26 7.82 -6.98
C VAL A 334 -13.37 6.78 -8.10
N GLN A 335 -12.23 6.34 -8.64
CA GLN A 335 -12.18 5.31 -9.69
C GLN A 335 -11.76 3.94 -9.16
N TYR A 336 -10.81 3.93 -8.21
CA TYR A 336 -10.29 2.72 -7.60
C TYR A 336 -9.82 3.00 -6.16
N ILE A 337 -9.51 1.94 -5.43
CA ILE A 337 -8.90 2.03 -4.10
C ILE A 337 -7.50 1.43 -4.12
N GLU A 338 -6.64 1.97 -3.27
CA GLU A 338 -5.26 1.51 -3.08
C GLU A 338 -5.10 1.02 -1.64
N VAL A 339 -4.98 -0.29 -1.45
CA VAL A 339 -4.68 -0.92 -0.15
C VAL A 339 -3.18 -0.84 0.09
N ARG A 340 -2.76 -0.26 1.22
CA ARG A 340 -1.34 0.10 1.46
C ARG A 340 -0.71 -0.60 2.66
N CYS A 341 -1.48 -1.38 3.40
CA CYS A 341 -1.02 -2.00 4.64
C CYS A 341 -0.32 -3.34 4.47
N LEU A 342 -0.17 -3.87 3.25
CA LEU A 342 0.42 -5.20 3.05
C LEU A 342 1.93 -5.16 3.20
N ASP A 343 2.47 -6.09 3.99
CA ASP A 343 3.90 -6.35 4.05
C ASP A 343 4.33 -7.13 2.80
N ILE A 344 5.64 -7.11 2.55
CA ILE A 344 6.27 -8.01 1.58
C ILE A 344 6.29 -9.41 2.21
N ASP A 345 5.75 -10.41 1.51
CA ASP A 345 5.90 -11.82 1.92
C ASP A 345 7.29 -12.32 1.50
N PRO A 346 8.19 -12.61 2.46
CA PRO A 346 9.56 -12.99 2.14
C PRO A 346 9.68 -14.42 1.61
N PHE A 347 8.59 -15.18 1.58
CA PHE A 347 8.54 -16.54 1.01
C PHE A 347 8.02 -16.56 -0.44
N GLU A 348 7.59 -15.41 -0.96
CA GLU A 348 7.10 -15.26 -2.33
C GLU A 348 8.10 -14.41 -3.12
N PRO A 349 8.65 -14.90 -4.25
CA PRO A 349 9.66 -14.14 -5.02
C PRO A 349 9.20 -12.74 -5.44
N THR A 350 7.92 -12.59 -5.79
CA THR A 350 7.28 -11.31 -6.15
C THR A 350 6.84 -10.48 -4.94
N GLY A 351 6.99 -11.00 -3.72
CA GLY A 351 6.56 -10.36 -2.46
C GLY A 351 5.09 -10.54 -2.11
N ILE A 352 4.31 -11.22 -2.96
CA ILE A 352 2.89 -11.52 -2.74
C ILE A 352 2.51 -12.76 -3.56
N SER A 353 1.72 -13.66 -2.97
CA SER A 353 1.22 -14.88 -3.64
C SER A 353 -0.08 -14.64 -4.41
N ILE A 354 -0.39 -15.51 -5.37
CA ILE A 354 -1.67 -15.47 -6.10
C ILE A 354 -2.86 -15.72 -5.15
N GLU A 355 -2.72 -16.58 -4.16
CA GLU A 355 -3.75 -16.87 -3.15
C GLU A 355 -4.04 -15.63 -2.29
N THR A 356 -3.02 -14.85 -1.96
CA THR A 356 -3.21 -13.57 -1.25
C THR A 356 -4.02 -12.60 -2.12
N ALA A 357 -3.67 -12.47 -3.41
CA ALA A 357 -4.41 -11.61 -4.34
C ALA A 357 -5.88 -12.07 -4.53
N ARG A 358 -6.13 -13.38 -4.63
CA ARG A 358 -7.50 -13.94 -4.72
C ARG A 358 -8.30 -13.75 -3.44
N PHE A 359 -7.65 -13.86 -2.27
CA PHE A 359 -8.31 -13.52 -1.01
C PHE A 359 -8.69 -12.04 -0.95
N LEU A 360 -7.79 -11.15 -1.36
CA LEU A 360 -8.06 -9.70 -1.42
C LEU A 360 -9.22 -9.38 -2.35
N ASP A 361 -9.32 -10.03 -3.50
CA ASP A 361 -10.47 -9.88 -4.42
C ASP A 361 -11.81 -10.17 -3.71
N ALA A 362 -11.91 -11.31 -3.04
CA ALA A 362 -13.13 -11.70 -2.33
C ALA A 362 -13.40 -10.81 -1.11
N TYR A 363 -12.36 -10.44 -0.36
CA TYR A 363 -12.45 -9.56 0.81
C TYR A 363 -12.89 -8.13 0.45
N LEU A 364 -12.29 -7.53 -0.59
CA LEU A 364 -12.62 -6.18 -1.03
C LEU A 364 -14.01 -6.12 -1.67
N LEU A 365 -14.41 -7.16 -2.42
CA LEU A 365 -15.77 -7.27 -2.92
C LEU A 365 -16.77 -7.44 -1.77
N THR A 366 -16.44 -8.23 -0.74
CA THR A 366 -17.24 -8.32 0.48
C THR A 366 -17.41 -6.94 1.12
N CYS A 367 -16.34 -6.17 1.26
CA CYS A 367 -16.41 -4.79 1.77
C CYS A 367 -17.30 -3.88 0.92
N ALA A 368 -17.34 -4.07 -0.40
CA ALA A 368 -18.17 -3.29 -1.33
C ALA A 368 -19.66 -3.61 -1.26
N LEU A 369 -20.01 -4.85 -0.91
CA LEU A 369 -21.38 -5.33 -0.91
C LEU A 369 -22.03 -5.29 0.48
N ASP A 370 -21.24 -5.44 1.55
CA ASP A 370 -21.75 -5.44 2.92
C ASP A 370 -22.34 -4.08 3.32
N ALA A 371 -23.13 -4.07 4.40
CA ALA A 371 -23.56 -2.84 5.02
C ALA A 371 -22.33 -2.04 5.49
N SER A 372 -22.33 -0.73 5.24
CA SER A 372 -21.22 0.15 5.65
C SER A 372 -21.77 1.38 6.36
N PRO A 373 -22.13 1.25 7.65
CA PRO A 373 -22.54 2.38 8.47
C PRO A 373 -21.50 3.50 8.43
N ALA A 374 -21.93 4.73 8.69
CA ALA A 374 -21.02 5.86 8.88
C ALA A 374 -19.99 5.53 9.97
N LEU A 375 -18.74 5.92 9.76
CA LEU A 375 -17.66 5.73 10.72
C LEU A 375 -17.61 6.97 11.61
N SER A 376 -18.02 6.81 12.87
CA SER A 376 -17.88 7.85 13.90
C SER A 376 -16.43 8.03 14.31
N CYS A 377 -16.10 9.11 15.02
CA CYS A 377 -14.76 9.32 15.57
C CYS A 377 -14.36 8.19 16.55
N ASP A 378 -15.30 7.74 17.39
CA ASP A 378 -15.05 6.60 18.30
C ASP A 378 -14.81 5.31 17.52
N GLY A 379 -15.61 5.05 16.48
CA GLY A 379 -15.41 3.89 15.60
C GLY A 379 -14.09 3.96 14.81
N TYR A 380 -13.62 5.15 14.45
CA TYR A 380 -12.31 5.35 13.83
C TYR A 380 -11.18 5.01 14.81
N THR A 381 -11.27 5.52 16.04
CA THR A 381 -10.30 5.22 17.11
C THR A 381 -10.29 3.73 17.44
N GLU A 382 -11.46 3.11 17.58
CA GLU A 382 -11.60 1.67 17.82
C GLU A 382 -10.97 0.84 16.70
N ALA A 383 -11.25 1.17 15.44
CA ALA A 383 -10.67 0.49 14.28
C ALA A 383 -9.14 0.58 14.27
N ASN A 384 -8.57 1.76 14.57
CA ASN A 384 -7.13 1.94 14.67
C ASN A 384 -6.52 1.17 15.85
N ALA A 385 -7.20 1.13 17.00
CA ALA A 385 -6.74 0.39 18.17
C ALA A 385 -6.72 -1.12 17.91
N ASN A 386 -7.76 -1.67 17.28
CA ASN A 386 -7.78 -3.08 16.87
C ASN A 386 -6.67 -3.39 15.88
N PHE A 387 -6.49 -2.53 14.88
CA PHE A 387 -5.42 -2.67 13.89
C PHE A 387 -4.04 -2.71 14.59
N GLY A 388 -3.75 -1.73 15.45
CA GLY A 388 -2.51 -1.67 16.23
C GLY A 388 -2.31 -2.90 17.12
N THR A 389 -3.35 -3.34 17.83
CA THR A 389 -3.32 -4.54 18.68
C THR A 389 -2.92 -5.78 17.85
N VAL A 390 -3.56 -6.00 16.70
CA VAL A 390 -3.23 -7.17 15.87
C VAL A 390 -1.83 -7.07 15.28
N THR A 391 -1.36 -5.88 14.89
CA THR A 391 0.02 -5.72 14.39
C THR A 391 1.08 -6.11 15.42
N MET A 392 0.86 -5.77 16.70
CA MET A 392 1.83 -5.98 17.78
C MET A 392 1.71 -7.34 18.49
N GLU A 393 0.50 -7.91 18.55
CA GLU A 393 0.26 -9.13 19.33
C GLU A 393 -0.86 -10.02 18.75
N GLY A 394 -1.14 -9.90 17.45
CA GLY A 394 -2.22 -10.61 16.75
C GLY A 394 -2.23 -12.13 16.89
N ARG A 395 -1.08 -12.76 17.15
CA ARG A 395 -0.97 -14.22 17.34
C ARG A 395 -1.16 -14.67 18.80
N THR A 396 -1.52 -13.76 19.69
CA THR A 396 -1.78 -14.09 21.10
C THR A 396 -3.00 -15.00 21.24
N PRO A 397 -2.87 -16.16 21.90
CA PRO A 397 -4.02 -17.04 22.13
C PRO A 397 -5.14 -16.32 22.90
N GLY A 398 -6.36 -16.36 22.37
CA GLY A 398 -7.53 -15.76 23.02
C GLY A 398 -7.61 -14.24 22.93
N LEU A 399 -6.89 -13.62 21.98
CA LEU A 399 -6.91 -12.17 21.77
C LEU A 399 -8.34 -11.62 21.66
N LEU A 400 -8.62 -10.54 22.40
CA LEU A 400 -9.86 -9.78 22.35
C LEU A 400 -9.62 -8.48 21.57
N LEU A 401 -10.59 -8.13 20.72
CA LEU A 401 -10.69 -6.84 20.05
C LEU A 401 -11.90 -6.07 20.60
N SER A 402 -12.04 -4.80 20.27
CA SER A 402 -13.25 -4.01 20.57
C SER A 402 -14.12 -3.88 19.33
N ARG A 403 -15.43 -4.07 19.47
CA ARG A 403 -16.40 -3.86 18.40
C ARG A 403 -17.64 -3.19 18.97
N ASP A 404 -17.94 -2.00 18.47
CA ASP A 404 -19.06 -1.18 18.93
C ASP A 404 -18.98 -0.93 20.46
N GLY A 405 -17.76 -0.68 20.96
CA GLY A 405 -17.46 -0.43 22.37
C GLY A 405 -17.49 -1.67 23.28
N SER A 406 -17.62 -2.87 22.73
CA SER A 406 -17.68 -4.13 23.49
C SER A 406 -16.53 -5.08 23.12
N PRO A 407 -15.98 -5.83 24.07
CA PRO A 407 -14.95 -6.82 23.77
C PRO A 407 -15.53 -7.98 22.95
N VAL A 408 -14.80 -8.42 21.92
CA VAL A 408 -15.11 -9.57 21.07
C VAL A 408 -13.87 -10.43 20.87
N ALA A 409 -14.01 -11.75 20.90
CA ALA A 409 -12.89 -12.64 20.57
C ALA A 409 -12.50 -12.47 19.09
N MET A 410 -11.22 -12.23 18.82
CA MET A 410 -10.71 -12.00 17.46
C MET A 410 -11.11 -13.14 16.52
N HIS A 411 -10.97 -14.39 16.97
CA HIS A 411 -11.29 -15.57 16.16
C HIS A 411 -12.79 -15.65 15.83
N ALA A 412 -13.66 -15.34 16.80
CA ALA A 412 -15.11 -15.34 16.56
C ALA A 412 -15.50 -14.27 15.54
N TRP A 413 -14.89 -13.08 15.61
CA TRP A 413 -15.12 -12.04 14.62
C TRP A 413 -14.53 -12.42 13.25
N ALA A 414 -13.35 -13.04 13.21
CA ALA A 414 -12.76 -13.54 11.97
C ALA A 414 -13.66 -14.60 11.31
N ASP A 415 -14.24 -15.52 12.07
CA ASP A 415 -15.19 -16.52 11.55
C ASP A 415 -16.42 -15.88 10.88
N GLU A 416 -16.97 -14.83 11.48
CA GLU A 416 -18.07 -14.06 10.88
C GLU A 416 -17.65 -13.39 9.56
N LEU A 417 -16.43 -12.86 9.48
CA LEU A 417 -15.90 -12.26 8.25
C LEU A 417 -15.66 -13.32 7.18
N PHE A 418 -15.03 -14.43 7.52
CA PHE A 418 -14.78 -15.52 6.58
C PHE A 418 -16.08 -16.11 6.03
N ALA A 419 -17.14 -16.23 6.84
CA ALA A 419 -18.44 -16.69 6.34
C ALA A 419 -18.98 -15.82 5.20
N LYS A 420 -18.79 -14.50 5.26
CA LYS A 420 -19.16 -13.56 4.18
C LYS A 420 -18.22 -13.69 2.98
N ILE A 421 -16.91 -13.72 3.23
CA ILE A 421 -15.88 -13.79 2.20
C ILE A 421 -16.00 -15.08 1.37
N GLU A 422 -16.29 -16.21 2.01
CA GLU A 422 -16.49 -17.50 1.35
C GLU A 422 -17.68 -17.49 0.39
N VAL A 423 -18.79 -16.86 0.78
CA VAL A 423 -19.97 -16.77 -0.09
C VAL A 423 -19.66 -15.93 -1.33
N VAL A 424 -18.94 -14.82 -1.15
CA VAL A 424 -18.50 -13.97 -2.25
C VAL A 424 -17.49 -14.69 -3.15
N GLY A 425 -16.50 -15.36 -2.56
CA GLY A 425 -15.48 -16.14 -3.28
C GLY A 425 -16.09 -17.26 -4.12
N ARG A 426 -17.02 -18.04 -3.56
CA ARG A 426 -17.76 -19.06 -4.31
C ARG A 426 -18.53 -18.45 -5.49
N ARG A 427 -19.15 -17.28 -5.31
CA ARG A 427 -19.89 -16.64 -6.42
C ARG A 427 -18.96 -16.15 -7.53
N LEU A 428 -17.76 -15.67 -7.20
CA LEU A 428 -16.73 -15.33 -8.19
C LEU A 428 -16.31 -16.58 -8.98
N ASP A 429 -16.07 -17.69 -8.30
CA ASP A 429 -15.70 -18.97 -8.90
C ASP A 429 -16.83 -19.56 -9.78
N GLU A 430 -18.09 -19.44 -9.37
CA GLU A 430 -19.26 -19.86 -10.17
C GLU A 430 -19.38 -19.09 -11.49
N ILE A 431 -18.96 -17.83 -11.52
CA ILE A 431 -19.01 -16.97 -12.72
C ILE A 431 -17.79 -17.20 -13.61
N ARG A 432 -16.57 -17.21 -13.05
CA ARG A 432 -15.32 -17.41 -13.80
C ARG A 432 -15.12 -18.87 -14.23
N GLY A 433 -15.68 -19.82 -13.47
CA GLY A 433 -15.38 -21.24 -13.54
C GLY A 433 -14.16 -21.60 -12.67
N GLY A 434 -14.22 -22.78 -12.03
CA GLY A 434 -13.15 -23.30 -11.17
C GLY A 434 -13.42 -23.12 -9.68
N ASP A 435 -12.36 -23.11 -8.86
CA ASP A 435 -12.41 -23.05 -7.40
C ASP A 435 -11.28 -22.20 -6.79
N ALA A 436 -10.69 -21.29 -7.59
CA ALA A 436 -9.46 -20.60 -7.24
C ALA A 436 -9.64 -19.70 -6.00
N HIS A 437 -10.76 -18.98 -5.88
CA HIS A 437 -11.03 -18.15 -4.70
C HIS A 437 -11.34 -19.03 -3.50
N ALA A 438 -12.15 -20.09 -3.67
CA ALA A 438 -12.48 -21.02 -2.59
C ALA A 438 -11.22 -21.66 -1.99
N ARG A 439 -10.26 -22.11 -2.80
CA ARG A 439 -8.98 -22.65 -2.34
C ARG A 439 -8.13 -21.61 -1.62
N ALA A 440 -8.00 -20.41 -2.18
CA ALA A 440 -7.25 -19.32 -1.56
C ALA A 440 -7.83 -18.93 -0.19
N ILE A 441 -9.15 -18.86 -0.06
CA ILE A 441 -9.84 -18.55 1.19
C ILE A 441 -9.68 -19.69 2.20
N ALA A 442 -9.78 -20.95 1.78
CA ALA A 442 -9.56 -22.10 2.66
C ALA A 442 -8.14 -22.09 3.27
N MET A 443 -7.11 -21.80 2.47
CA MET A 443 -5.73 -21.65 2.96
C MET A 443 -5.59 -20.52 3.99
N GLN A 444 -6.31 -19.41 3.83
CA GLN A 444 -6.30 -18.35 4.84
C GLN A 444 -7.05 -18.74 6.11
N ARG A 445 -8.12 -19.54 5.99
CA ARG A 445 -8.86 -20.06 7.15
C ARG A 445 -8.00 -21.00 7.98
N GLU A 446 -7.12 -21.80 7.36
CA GLU A 446 -6.17 -22.67 8.08
C GLU A 446 -5.27 -21.87 9.03
N LYS A 447 -4.88 -20.63 8.68
CA LYS A 447 -4.09 -19.75 9.56
C LYS A 447 -4.82 -19.31 10.83
N LEU A 448 -6.16 -19.32 10.85
CA LEU A 448 -6.93 -19.09 12.08
C LEU A 448 -6.93 -20.32 12.98
N ALA A 449 -6.94 -21.52 12.39
CA ALA A 449 -6.89 -22.78 13.13
C ALA A 449 -5.49 -23.04 13.69
N ASP A 450 -4.46 -22.73 12.91
CA ASP A 450 -3.05 -22.82 13.31
C ASP A 450 -2.30 -21.51 13.02
N PRO A 451 -2.10 -20.65 14.04
CA PRO A 451 -1.33 -19.41 13.90
C PRO A 451 0.12 -19.63 13.43
N ALA A 452 0.69 -20.83 13.55
CA ALA A 452 2.04 -21.14 13.08
C ALA A 452 2.17 -21.16 11.54
N LEU A 453 1.04 -21.12 10.81
CA LEU A 453 0.99 -21.00 9.35
C LEU A 453 1.02 -19.54 8.86
N THR A 454 0.83 -18.56 9.74
CA THR A 454 0.93 -17.13 9.37
C THR A 454 2.36 -16.77 8.94
N PRO A 455 2.55 -15.85 7.98
CA PRO A 455 3.90 -15.46 7.52
C PRO A 455 4.79 -14.97 8.65
N SER A 456 4.29 -14.12 9.56
CA SER A 456 5.03 -13.68 10.74
C SER A 456 5.48 -14.83 11.66
N ALA A 457 4.66 -15.86 11.89
CA ALA A 457 5.10 -17.03 12.65
C ALA A 457 6.16 -17.84 11.89
N ARG A 458 6.02 -17.96 10.56
CA ARG A 458 6.99 -18.63 9.69
C ARG A 458 8.35 -17.93 9.72
N VAL A 459 8.39 -16.60 9.62
CA VAL A 459 9.62 -15.79 9.73
C VAL A 459 10.35 -16.09 11.05
N LEU A 460 9.65 -15.94 12.19
CA LEU A 460 10.26 -16.19 13.49
C LEU A 460 10.70 -17.66 13.67
N ARG A 461 9.92 -18.62 13.15
CA ARG A 461 10.28 -20.03 13.20
C ARG A 461 11.55 -20.32 12.39
N THR A 462 11.62 -19.85 11.16
CA THR A 462 12.79 -20.04 10.29
C THR A 462 14.04 -19.42 10.91
N MET A 463 13.94 -18.20 11.45
CA MET A 463 15.05 -17.56 12.17
C MET A 463 15.54 -18.41 13.35
N ARG A 464 14.64 -18.94 14.18
CA ARG A 464 15.01 -19.79 15.33
C ARG A 464 15.64 -21.11 14.91
N GLU A 465 15.01 -21.82 13.97
CA GLU A 465 15.46 -23.16 13.53
C GLU A 465 16.82 -23.10 12.85
N ARG A 466 17.12 -22.01 12.14
CA ARG A 466 18.41 -21.80 11.45
C ARG A 466 19.44 -21.04 12.28
N GLY A 467 19.09 -20.57 13.48
CA GLY A 467 19.97 -19.73 14.30
C GLY A 467 20.36 -18.42 13.60
N GLN A 468 19.43 -17.80 12.88
CA GLN A 468 19.66 -16.59 12.08
C GLN A 468 19.14 -15.34 12.80
N SER A 469 19.94 -14.27 12.74
CA SER A 469 19.43 -12.92 12.99
C SER A 469 18.47 -12.48 11.88
N PHE A 470 17.74 -11.38 12.12
CA PHE A 470 16.84 -10.82 11.10
C PHE A 470 17.58 -10.55 9.77
N LEU A 471 18.75 -9.91 9.83
CA LEU A 471 19.54 -9.62 8.63
C LEU A 471 20.02 -10.88 7.91
N ALA A 472 20.42 -11.91 8.67
CA ALA A 472 20.88 -13.17 8.07
C ALA A 472 19.75 -13.92 7.37
N PHE A 473 18.54 -13.92 7.96
CA PHE A 473 17.33 -14.46 7.35
C PHE A 473 16.98 -13.71 6.06
N ALA A 474 16.85 -12.39 6.15
CA ALA A 474 16.46 -11.53 5.04
C ALA A 474 17.46 -11.59 3.87
N ARG A 475 18.77 -11.64 4.18
CA ARG A 475 19.82 -11.85 3.17
C ARG A 475 19.68 -13.20 2.48
N ALA A 476 19.41 -14.27 3.24
CA ALA A 476 19.22 -15.60 2.65
C ALA A 476 18.01 -15.64 1.71
N GLN A 477 16.88 -15.04 2.10
CA GLN A 477 15.69 -14.92 1.25
C GLN A 477 15.98 -14.06 0.00
N SER A 478 16.70 -12.94 0.17
CA SER A 478 17.10 -12.06 -0.94
C SER A 478 18.03 -12.76 -1.94
N ASP A 479 19.00 -13.54 -1.46
CA ASP A 479 19.88 -14.37 -2.29
C ASP A 479 19.08 -15.43 -3.07
N GLU A 480 18.14 -16.11 -2.42
CA GLU A 480 17.27 -17.13 -3.05
C GLU A 480 16.39 -16.52 -4.15
N HIS A 481 15.73 -15.39 -3.87
CA HIS A 481 14.88 -14.71 -4.83
C HIS A 481 15.69 -14.13 -6.00
N ALA A 482 16.87 -13.56 -5.73
CA ALA A 482 17.77 -13.10 -6.78
C ALA A 482 18.21 -14.25 -7.70
N ALA A 483 18.55 -15.41 -7.14
CA ALA A 483 18.86 -16.61 -7.92
C ALA A 483 17.66 -17.09 -8.75
N TYR A 484 16.46 -17.09 -8.18
CA TYR A 484 15.21 -17.48 -8.84
C TYR A 484 14.90 -16.65 -10.09
N PHE A 485 15.09 -15.33 -10.04
CA PHE A 485 14.87 -14.46 -11.20
C PHE A 485 16.03 -14.51 -12.21
N ARG A 486 17.28 -14.52 -11.75
CA ARG A 486 18.46 -14.62 -12.64
C ARG A 486 18.49 -15.93 -13.43
N ALA A 487 17.98 -17.03 -12.87
CA ALA A 487 17.86 -18.31 -13.55
C ALA A 487 16.78 -18.34 -14.66
N ARG A 488 15.89 -17.33 -14.68
CA ARG A 488 14.78 -17.20 -15.64
C ARG A 488 14.88 -15.83 -16.32
N PRO A 489 15.87 -15.57 -17.19
CA PRO A 489 15.94 -14.30 -17.92
C PRO A 489 14.71 -14.12 -18.82
N LEU A 490 14.33 -12.87 -19.12
CA LEU A 490 13.28 -12.56 -20.09
C LEU A 490 13.57 -13.20 -21.46
N SER A 491 12.53 -13.41 -22.26
CA SER A 491 12.73 -13.74 -23.67
C SER A 491 13.45 -12.59 -24.37
N GLU A 492 14.14 -12.86 -25.47
CA GLU A 492 14.81 -11.78 -26.22
C GLU A 492 13.82 -10.71 -26.71
N ALA A 493 12.59 -11.11 -27.06
CA ALA A 493 11.56 -10.18 -27.49
C ALA A 493 11.13 -9.25 -26.36
N ASP A 494 10.89 -9.79 -25.16
CA ASP A 494 10.49 -9.01 -23.99
C ASP A 494 11.64 -8.13 -23.50
N ALA A 495 12.87 -8.63 -23.52
CA ALA A 495 14.06 -7.85 -23.17
C ALA A 495 14.25 -6.65 -24.11
N ARG A 496 14.03 -6.82 -25.43
CA ARG A 496 14.04 -5.70 -26.39
C ARG A 496 12.91 -4.71 -26.14
N ALA A 497 11.71 -5.20 -25.83
CA ALA A 497 10.56 -4.35 -25.54
C ALA A 497 10.79 -3.50 -24.27
N ALA A 498 11.34 -4.11 -23.22
CA ALA A 498 11.71 -3.43 -21.98
C ALA A 498 12.81 -2.38 -22.19
N ALA A 499 13.88 -2.72 -22.92
CA ALA A 499 14.94 -1.77 -23.27
C ALA A 499 14.40 -0.56 -24.06
N ALA A 500 13.52 -0.80 -25.04
CA ALA A 500 12.89 0.27 -25.80
C ALA A 500 12.00 1.17 -24.92
N LEU A 501 11.35 0.63 -23.88
CA LEU A 501 10.57 1.41 -22.93
C LEU A 501 11.48 2.26 -22.02
N ALA A 502 12.60 1.69 -21.55
CA ALA A 502 13.62 2.42 -20.81
C ALA A 502 14.16 3.61 -21.63
N GLU A 503 14.54 3.39 -22.89
CA GLU A 503 15.00 4.46 -23.80
C GLU A 503 13.95 5.56 -24.00
N ARG A 504 12.68 5.19 -24.21
CA ARG A 504 11.58 6.18 -24.34
C ARG A 504 11.43 7.02 -23.08
N SER A 505 11.44 6.40 -21.90
CA SER A 505 11.31 7.15 -20.65
C SER A 505 12.45 8.14 -20.45
N LEU A 506 13.69 7.78 -20.80
CA LEU A 506 14.84 8.69 -20.75
C LEU A 506 14.68 9.87 -21.72
N ALA A 507 14.19 9.61 -22.92
CA ALA A 507 13.91 10.66 -23.91
C ALA A 507 12.81 11.62 -23.42
N GLU A 508 11.73 11.10 -22.81
CA GLU A 508 10.67 11.91 -22.22
C GLU A 508 11.19 12.78 -21.07
N GLN A 509 12.07 12.27 -20.21
CA GLN A 509 12.70 13.07 -19.16
C GLN A 509 13.55 14.20 -19.77
N ALA A 510 14.37 13.90 -20.77
CA ALA A 510 15.19 14.90 -21.45
C ALA A 510 14.34 15.98 -22.13
N GLU A 511 13.19 15.59 -22.69
CA GLU A 511 12.23 16.52 -23.27
C GLU A 511 11.65 17.47 -22.21
N LEU A 512 11.25 16.96 -21.03
CA LEU A 512 10.78 17.77 -19.91
C LEU A 512 11.84 18.79 -19.46
N GLU A 513 13.09 18.34 -19.30
CA GLU A 513 14.22 19.18 -18.90
C GLU A 513 14.53 20.26 -19.95
N SER A 514 14.30 19.99 -21.24
CA SER A 514 14.54 20.95 -22.32
C SER A 514 13.43 22.00 -22.51
N LYS A 515 12.19 21.66 -22.13
CA LYS A 515 10.99 22.47 -22.44
C LYS A 515 10.53 23.36 -21.29
N GLU A 516 11.02 23.13 -20.08
CA GLU A 516 10.60 23.92 -18.93
C GLU A 516 11.11 25.36 -19.00
N ALA A 517 10.18 26.29 -18.75
CA ALA A 517 10.46 27.72 -18.65
C ALA A 517 10.21 28.21 -17.22
N GLY A 518 11.07 29.10 -16.73
CA GLY A 518 10.94 29.74 -15.42
C GLY A 518 11.84 29.15 -14.34
N SER A 519 11.98 29.87 -13.23
CA SER A 519 12.74 29.40 -12.07
C SER A 519 11.96 28.36 -11.27
N PHE A 520 12.68 27.51 -10.54
CA PHE A 520 12.07 26.56 -9.63
C PHE A 520 11.21 27.25 -8.55
N ASP A 521 11.62 28.43 -8.08
CA ASP A 521 10.83 29.22 -7.14
C ASP A 521 9.46 29.60 -7.70
N ALA A 522 9.42 30.05 -8.97
CA ALA A 522 8.18 30.39 -9.64
C ALA A 522 7.29 29.14 -9.83
N PHE A 523 7.90 28.00 -10.15
CA PHE A 523 7.20 26.73 -10.26
C PHE A 523 6.59 26.28 -8.93
N VAL A 524 7.35 26.31 -7.83
CA VAL A 524 6.85 25.95 -6.49
C VAL A 524 5.75 26.92 -6.04
N ALA A 525 5.89 28.22 -6.32
CA ALA A 525 4.86 29.20 -6.01
C ALA A 525 3.55 28.91 -6.77
N ALA A 526 3.63 28.62 -8.08
CA ALA A 526 2.47 28.24 -8.89
C ALA A 526 1.84 26.92 -8.42
N TYR A 527 2.66 25.92 -8.10
CA TYR A 527 2.21 24.62 -7.58
C TYR A 527 1.45 24.78 -6.26
N ARG A 528 1.92 25.64 -5.36
CA ARG A 528 1.26 25.94 -4.09
C ARG A 528 -0.03 26.76 -4.24
N ALA A 529 -0.08 27.64 -5.25
CA ALA A 529 -1.24 28.47 -5.53
C ALA A 529 -2.41 27.68 -6.15
N TYR A 530 -2.19 26.41 -6.52
CA TYR A 530 -3.23 25.56 -7.08
C TYR A 530 -4.34 25.29 -6.04
N THR A 531 -5.44 26.05 -6.16
CA THR A 531 -6.64 25.89 -5.33
C THR A 531 -7.60 24.89 -5.96
N LEU A 532 -8.32 24.14 -5.12
CA LEU A 532 -9.47 23.34 -5.54
C LEU A 532 -10.63 24.28 -5.90
N ASN A 533 -10.59 24.87 -7.09
CA ASN A 533 -11.76 25.56 -7.60
C ASN A 533 -12.79 24.50 -7.98
N ARG A 534 -13.83 24.33 -7.15
CA ARG A 534 -15.06 23.63 -7.51
C ARG A 534 -15.62 24.28 -8.77
N PHE A 535 -15.46 23.65 -9.93
CA PHE A 535 -16.41 23.88 -11.02
C PHE A 535 -17.68 23.16 -10.62
N SER A 536 -18.64 23.90 -10.05
CA SER A 536 -20.04 23.51 -10.14
C SER A 536 -20.39 23.45 -11.62
N VAL A 537 -20.66 22.25 -12.13
CA VAL A 537 -21.42 22.08 -13.38
C VAL A 537 -22.81 21.61 -12.98
#